data_AF-A0AAV6CLR4-F1
#
_entry.id   AF-A0AAV6CLR4-F1
#
_cell.length_a   1.000
_cell.length_b   1.000
_cell.length_c   1.000
_cell.angle_alpha   90.00
_cell.angle_beta   90.00
_cell.angle_gamma   90.00
#
_symmetry.space_group_name_H-M   'P 1'
#
loop_
_entity.id
_entity.type
_entity.pdbx_description
1 polymer ?
#
loop_
_entity_poly.entity_id
_entity_poly.type
_entity_poly.pdbx_seq_one_letter_code
_entity_poly.pdbx_strand_id
1 'polypeptide(L)'
;MNLSVPLVRLLATLLALMAFLVADAHAQTNTSRHLLLIDTSFAAGRRKAETLALVRRVVESGFGSSISDGQKYSVWTFNERAYPRNFPDQVWSAQDAGLQAELIGRFLATQKHTEKANVRNAIRDAHTFIDQPGETRVFLIAGSAAIFQGPSLIQLERFEDYYRAHLQQAKKAAIATLIARDSSLVLWAVDHNSGPFQVPAIPPVGALTNATVGSSVSTNAPTLLQPPVVKVEDRLATTLRIVPQTNQLPKQTSGRIDPAPAQTEPEPPRNPPEPAAAQGKEPEEKPARTSLIESRPASAPLPESTPTAAPPDRIVATPALETSPVEHSPEPQSIKETPAPDEQSLEVSSPPEAPAPATVLSPEAPTQPPLARTSAPASAAIAVLPVEPRGSSVRLWLALTGGLLVFASVLIIWNRRRKPAPKPSLISQSFRANDH
;
A
#
# COMPACT_ATOMS: atom_id res chain seq x y z
N MET A 1 11.35 63.08 -0.02
CA MET A 1 12.33 62.03 0.28
C MET A 1 12.26 60.98 -0.83
N ASN A 2 13.17 61.05 -1.80
CA ASN A 2 13.17 60.09 -2.91
C ASN A 2 13.86 58.81 -2.42
N LEU A 3 13.08 57.74 -2.21
CA LEU A 3 13.68 56.41 -2.04
C LEU A 3 14.50 56.13 -3.30
N SER A 4 15.77 55.80 -3.11
CA SER A 4 16.66 55.54 -4.24
C SER A 4 16.15 54.33 -5.03
N VAL A 5 16.08 54.48 -6.37
CA VAL A 5 15.75 53.41 -7.33
C VAL A 5 16.37 52.03 -7.00
N PRO A 6 17.63 51.91 -6.54
CA PRO A 6 18.19 50.61 -6.16
C PRO A 6 17.48 49.92 -4.99
N LEU A 7 16.94 50.69 -4.02
CA LEU A 7 16.24 50.11 -2.87
C LEU A 7 14.92 49.46 -3.28
N VAL A 8 14.19 50.10 -4.21
CA VAL A 8 12.92 49.58 -4.74
C VAL A 8 13.14 48.28 -5.50
N ARG A 9 14.22 48.19 -6.31
CA ARG A 9 14.58 46.96 -7.04
C ARG A 9 14.93 45.81 -6.10
N LEU A 10 15.72 46.07 -5.05
CA LEU A 10 16.12 45.04 -4.10
C LEU A 10 14.93 44.51 -3.28
N LEU A 11 14.01 45.41 -2.89
CA LEU A 11 12.77 45.01 -2.21
C LEU A 11 11.89 44.15 -3.13
N ALA A 12 11.73 44.54 -4.41
CA ALA A 12 10.94 43.78 -5.37
C ALA A 12 11.53 42.37 -5.62
N THR A 13 12.85 42.23 -5.73
CA THR A 13 13.50 40.93 -5.88
C THR A 13 13.35 40.05 -4.64
N LEU A 14 13.42 40.63 -3.44
CA LEU A 14 13.22 39.89 -2.19
C LEU A 14 11.76 39.40 -2.09
N LEU A 15 10.80 40.23 -2.47
CA LEU A 15 9.38 39.88 -2.47
C LEU A 15 9.08 38.78 -3.49
N ALA A 16 9.68 38.84 -4.69
CA ALA A 16 9.55 37.80 -5.70
C ALA A 16 10.16 36.47 -5.25
N LEU A 17 11.33 36.50 -4.61
CA LEU A 17 11.98 35.30 -4.06
C LEU A 17 11.13 34.67 -2.94
N MET A 18 10.60 35.49 -2.03
CA MET A 18 9.70 35.02 -0.97
C MET A 18 8.40 34.45 -1.53
N ALA A 19 7.84 35.04 -2.58
CA ALA A 19 6.65 34.50 -3.26
C ALA A 19 6.93 33.12 -3.90
N PHE A 20 8.12 32.93 -4.49
CA PHE A 20 8.54 31.65 -5.05
C PHE A 20 8.71 30.56 -3.98
N LEU A 21 9.30 30.91 -2.83
CA LEU A 21 9.47 30.00 -1.69
C LEU A 21 8.14 29.60 -1.04
N VAL A 22 7.15 30.51 -1.02
CA VAL A 22 5.82 30.23 -0.45
C VAL A 22 4.96 29.40 -1.40
N ALA A 23 5.11 29.56 -2.72
CA ALA A 23 4.38 28.77 -3.72
C ALA A 23 4.76 27.28 -3.66
N ASP A 24 6.04 26.97 -3.47
CA ASP A 24 6.52 25.58 -3.38
C ASP A 24 6.02 24.86 -2.12
N ALA A 25 5.87 25.60 -1.00
CA ALA A 25 5.34 25.06 0.25
C ALA A 25 3.84 24.66 0.18
N HIS A 26 3.08 25.24 -0.75
CA HIS A 26 1.66 24.91 -0.96
C HIS A 26 1.46 23.81 -2.02
N ALA A 27 2.48 23.52 -2.83
CA ALA A 27 2.48 22.41 -3.77
C ALA A 27 2.79 21.06 -3.10
N GLN A 28 2.94 21.03 -1.77
CA GLN A 28 2.87 19.83 -0.96
C GLN A 28 1.41 19.33 -0.91
N THR A 29 0.91 19.02 -2.11
CA THR A 29 -0.33 18.31 -2.38
C THR A 29 -0.37 17.09 -1.49
N ASN A 30 -1.55 16.80 -0.92
CA ASN A 30 -1.80 15.60 -0.13
C ASN A 30 -1.41 14.37 -0.97
N THR A 31 -0.17 13.93 -0.84
CA THR A 31 0.38 12.78 -1.56
C THR A 31 -0.14 11.54 -0.85
N SER A 32 -1.33 11.11 -1.25
CA SER A 32 -1.89 9.83 -0.79
C SER A 32 -1.00 8.69 -1.29
N ARG A 33 -0.48 7.91 -0.35
CA ARG A 33 0.36 6.75 -0.64
C ARG A 33 -0.49 5.49 -0.63
N HIS A 34 -0.28 4.64 -1.62
CA HIS A 34 -1.07 3.43 -1.81
C HIS A 34 -0.16 2.21 -1.67
N LEU A 35 -0.55 1.25 -0.84
CA LEU A 35 0.16 -0.01 -0.65
C LEU A 35 -0.78 -1.17 -0.92
N LEU A 36 -0.39 -2.04 -1.86
CA LEU A 36 -1.06 -3.30 -2.11
C LEU A 36 -0.33 -4.42 -1.35
N LEU A 37 -0.95 -4.99 -0.32
CA LEU A 37 -0.37 -6.02 0.53
C LEU A 37 -1.04 -7.37 0.24
N ILE A 38 -0.32 -8.30 -0.38
CA ILE A 38 -0.88 -9.48 -1.06
C ILE A 38 -0.42 -10.78 -0.40
N ASP A 39 -1.37 -11.63 -0.03
CA ASP A 39 -1.13 -12.93 0.60
C ASP A 39 -0.55 -13.94 -0.41
N THR A 40 0.68 -14.38 -0.17
CA THR A 40 1.39 -15.44 -0.90
C THR A 40 1.60 -16.68 -0.02
N SER A 41 0.72 -16.92 0.96
CA SER A 41 0.75 -18.13 1.79
C SER A 41 0.35 -19.39 1.00
N PHE A 42 0.71 -20.56 1.54
CA PHE A 42 0.32 -21.85 0.97
C PHE A 42 -1.22 -21.97 0.78
N ALA A 43 -2.00 -21.48 1.75
CA ALA A 43 -3.45 -21.51 1.68
C ALA A 43 -4.01 -20.58 0.59
N ALA A 44 -3.39 -19.40 0.39
CA ALA A 44 -3.73 -18.50 -0.70
C ALA A 44 -3.41 -19.07 -2.09
N GLY A 45 -2.45 -20.00 -2.19
CA GLY A 45 -2.08 -20.67 -3.44
C GLY A 45 -3.26 -21.38 -4.12
N ARG A 46 -4.21 -21.90 -3.32
CA ARG A 46 -5.45 -22.53 -3.84
C ARG A 46 -6.39 -21.54 -4.53
N ARG A 47 -6.26 -20.24 -4.22
CA ARG A 47 -7.07 -19.15 -4.77
C ARG A 47 -6.24 -18.17 -5.60
N LYS A 48 -5.04 -18.58 -6.05
CA LYS A 48 -4.11 -17.72 -6.80
C LYS A 48 -4.79 -17.03 -7.98
N ALA A 49 -5.59 -17.76 -8.76
CA ALA A 49 -6.31 -17.18 -9.91
C ALA A 49 -7.32 -16.10 -9.50
N GLU A 50 -8.07 -16.31 -8.40
CA GLU A 50 -9.01 -15.32 -7.87
C GLU A 50 -8.28 -14.09 -7.33
N THR A 51 -7.19 -14.29 -6.57
CA THR A 51 -6.34 -13.20 -6.06
C THR A 51 -5.77 -12.36 -7.20
N LEU A 52 -5.29 -13.00 -8.28
CA LEU A 52 -4.78 -12.31 -9.47
C LEU A 52 -5.86 -11.46 -10.15
N ALA A 53 -7.06 -12.02 -10.35
CA ALA A 53 -8.17 -11.29 -10.96
C ALA A 53 -8.60 -10.10 -10.09
N LEU A 54 -8.60 -10.28 -8.77
CA LEU A 54 -8.94 -9.25 -7.80
C LEU A 54 -7.92 -8.11 -7.79
N VAL A 55 -6.62 -8.44 -7.78
CA VAL A 55 -5.53 -7.46 -7.87
C VAL A 55 -5.63 -6.65 -9.16
N ARG A 56 -5.81 -7.32 -10.30
CA ARG A 56 -5.95 -6.64 -11.60
C ARG A 56 -7.09 -5.63 -11.57
N ARG A 57 -8.26 -6.05 -11.09
CA ARG A 57 -9.42 -5.17 -10.96
C ARG A 57 -9.14 -3.95 -10.08
N VAL A 58 -8.49 -4.13 -8.92
CA VAL A 58 -8.14 -3.02 -8.02
C VAL A 58 -7.26 -2.01 -8.75
N VAL A 59 -6.23 -2.47 -9.45
CA VAL A 59 -5.28 -1.60 -10.15
C VAL A 59 -5.92 -0.92 -11.36
N GLU A 60 -6.67 -1.67 -12.17
CA GLU A 60 -7.43 -1.16 -13.33
C GLU A 60 -8.44 -0.09 -12.92
N SER A 61 -9.08 -0.25 -11.76
CA SER A 61 -10.03 0.73 -11.22
C SER A 61 -9.38 2.00 -10.65
N GLY A 62 -8.05 2.10 -10.67
CA GLY A 62 -7.34 3.15 -9.94
C GLY A 62 -7.57 3.07 -8.44
N PHE A 63 -7.50 1.86 -7.89
CA PHE A 63 -7.76 1.59 -6.48
C PHE A 63 -9.14 2.12 -6.06
N GLY A 64 -10.18 1.83 -6.83
CA GLY A 64 -11.53 2.37 -6.60
C GLY A 64 -11.56 3.89 -6.71
N SER A 65 -10.86 4.42 -7.71
CA SER A 65 -10.68 5.86 -7.96
C SER A 65 -10.02 6.63 -6.80
N SER A 66 -9.27 5.94 -5.91
CA SER A 66 -8.57 6.60 -4.80
C SER A 66 -7.21 7.16 -5.17
N ILE A 67 -6.60 6.63 -6.22
CA ILE A 67 -5.29 7.09 -6.70
C ILE A 67 -5.50 8.07 -7.86
N SER A 68 -4.65 9.10 -7.92
CA SER A 68 -4.63 10.08 -9.02
C SER A 68 -3.40 9.88 -9.90
N ASP A 69 -3.46 10.37 -11.15
CA ASP A 69 -2.32 10.33 -12.08
C ASP A 69 -1.07 10.94 -11.47
N GLY A 70 0.07 10.27 -11.66
CA GLY A 70 1.37 10.69 -11.11
C GLY A 70 1.60 10.28 -9.65
N GLN A 71 0.60 9.75 -8.93
CA GLN A 71 0.80 9.24 -7.58
C GLN A 71 1.53 7.89 -7.59
N LYS A 72 2.27 7.61 -6.52
CA LYS A 72 3.02 6.35 -6.38
C LYS A 72 2.23 5.31 -5.60
N TYR A 73 2.39 4.05 -5.98
CA TYR A 73 1.96 2.90 -5.19
C TYR A 73 3.05 1.84 -5.10
N SER A 74 3.01 1.09 -3.99
CA SER A 74 3.92 -0.02 -3.71
C SER A 74 3.14 -1.32 -3.70
N VAL A 75 3.79 -2.42 -4.11
CA VAL A 75 3.21 -3.77 -4.03
C VAL A 75 4.10 -4.64 -3.16
N TRP A 76 3.57 -5.11 -2.04
CA TRP A 76 4.25 -5.99 -1.11
C TRP A 76 3.52 -7.34 -1.09
N THR A 77 4.28 -8.41 -1.10
CA THR A 77 3.75 -9.76 -0.85
C THR A 77 3.99 -10.14 0.60
N PHE A 78 3.20 -11.04 1.16
CA PHE A 78 3.45 -11.54 2.51
C PHE A 78 2.99 -12.99 2.69
N ASN A 79 3.69 -13.72 3.56
CA ASN A 79 3.23 -14.98 4.13
C ASN A 79 3.36 -14.90 5.67
N GLU A 80 4.47 -15.31 6.29
CA GLU A 80 4.80 -15.11 7.70
C GLU A 80 5.20 -13.66 8.04
N ARG A 81 5.71 -12.92 7.05
CA ARG A 81 6.12 -11.51 7.16
C ARG A 81 5.90 -10.77 5.85
N ALA A 82 5.96 -9.44 5.86
CA ALA A 82 5.92 -8.68 4.61
C ALA A 82 7.28 -8.73 3.90
N TYR A 83 7.25 -8.81 2.57
CA TYR A 83 8.43 -8.71 1.71
C TYR A 83 8.34 -7.42 0.90
N PRO A 84 8.80 -6.28 1.46
CA PRO A 84 8.88 -5.04 0.72
C PRO A 84 9.91 -5.17 -0.41
N ARG A 85 9.79 -4.34 -1.45
CA ARG A 85 10.75 -4.21 -2.57
C ARG A 85 10.88 -5.40 -3.52
N ASN A 86 10.13 -6.50 -3.33
CA ASN A 86 10.06 -7.56 -4.36
C ASN A 86 9.45 -7.05 -5.67
N PHE A 87 8.63 -6.01 -5.59
CA PHE A 87 8.11 -5.27 -6.73
C PHE A 87 8.51 -3.80 -6.58
N PRO A 88 9.10 -3.18 -7.61
CA PRO A 88 9.49 -1.78 -7.55
C PRO A 88 8.26 -0.87 -7.47
N ASP A 89 8.39 0.25 -6.76
CA ASP A 89 7.35 1.28 -6.70
C ASP A 89 6.97 1.75 -8.10
N GLN A 90 5.67 1.93 -8.33
CA GLN A 90 5.13 2.34 -9.61
C GLN A 90 4.48 3.71 -9.50
N VAL A 91 4.51 4.47 -10.60
CA VAL A 91 3.75 5.70 -10.76
C VAL A 91 2.45 5.33 -11.48
N TRP A 92 1.32 5.63 -10.88
CA TRP A 92 0.02 5.31 -11.45
C TRP A 92 -0.36 6.31 -12.56
N SER A 93 -1.00 5.76 -13.59
CA SER A 93 -1.51 6.48 -14.76
C SER A 93 -2.80 5.79 -15.21
N ALA A 94 -3.88 6.54 -15.33
CA ALA A 94 -5.15 6.03 -15.83
C ALA A 94 -5.02 5.46 -17.25
N GLN A 95 -4.16 6.06 -18.07
CA GLN A 95 -3.88 5.60 -19.44
C GLN A 95 -3.19 4.23 -19.46
N ASP A 96 -2.35 3.95 -18.46
CA ASP A 96 -1.56 2.72 -18.39
C ASP A 96 -2.12 1.70 -17.39
N ALA A 97 -3.32 1.94 -16.84
CA ALA A 97 -3.88 1.13 -15.75
C ALA A 97 -3.96 -0.37 -16.09
N GLY A 98 -4.36 -0.70 -17.32
CA GLY A 98 -4.39 -2.09 -17.80
C GLY A 98 -3.00 -2.74 -17.90
N LEU A 99 -2.00 -2.00 -18.40
CA LEU A 99 -0.61 -2.47 -18.48
C LEU A 99 -0.01 -2.67 -17.09
N GLN A 100 -0.27 -1.75 -16.17
CA GLN A 100 0.18 -1.85 -14.78
C GLN A 100 -0.46 -3.06 -14.07
N ALA A 101 -1.75 -3.29 -14.27
CA ALA A 101 -2.44 -4.46 -13.75
C ALA A 101 -1.89 -5.77 -14.33
N GLU A 102 -1.56 -5.80 -15.63
CA GLU A 102 -0.93 -6.96 -16.26
C GLU A 102 0.47 -7.23 -15.67
N LEU A 103 1.29 -6.18 -15.53
CA LEU A 103 2.65 -6.27 -14.96
C LEU A 103 2.62 -6.88 -13.55
N ILE A 104 1.75 -6.37 -12.68
CA ILE A 104 1.56 -6.92 -11.33
C ILE A 104 1.05 -8.35 -11.40
N GLY A 105 0.08 -8.64 -12.28
CA GLY A 105 -0.44 -9.99 -12.47
C GLY A 105 0.65 -10.99 -12.88
N ARG A 106 1.56 -10.61 -13.78
CA ARG A 106 2.71 -11.44 -14.17
C ARG A 106 3.69 -11.63 -13.02
N PHE A 107 4.01 -10.57 -12.28
CA PHE A 107 4.84 -10.66 -11.08
C PHE A 107 4.26 -11.64 -10.04
N LEU A 108 2.95 -11.55 -9.76
CA LEU A 108 2.27 -12.43 -8.81
C LEU A 108 2.13 -13.87 -9.34
N ALA A 109 2.03 -14.05 -10.65
CA ALA A 109 2.02 -15.37 -11.27
C ALA A 109 3.35 -16.11 -11.07
N THR A 110 4.49 -15.43 -10.95
CA THR A 110 5.79 -16.06 -10.66
C THR A 110 6.04 -16.30 -9.16
N GLN A 111 5.25 -15.69 -8.27
CA GLN A 111 5.42 -15.87 -6.83
C GLN A 111 5.06 -17.30 -6.39
N LYS A 112 6.00 -17.91 -5.64
CA LYS A 112 5.78 -19.19 -4.97
C LYS A 112 4.91 -18.97 -3.74
N HIS A 113 3.93 -19.85 -3.54
CA HIS A 113 3.04 -19.80 -2.38
C HIS A 113 3.54 -20.77 -1.32
N THR A 114 4.01 -20.25 -0.20
CA THR A 114 4.67 -21.03 0.87
C THR A 114 4.20 -20.58 2.24
N GLU A 115 4.40 -21.42 3.25
CA GLU A 115 4.19 -21.07 4.67
C GLU A 115 2.73 -20.68 5.00
N LYS A 116 2.50 -20.28 6.25
CA LYS A 116 1.19 -19.83 6.74
C LYS A 116 1.11 -18.31 6.67
N ALA A 117 -0.07 -17.78 6.35
CA ALA A 117 -0.32 -16.35 6.40
C ALA A 117 -0.32 -15.85 7.86
N ASN A 118 0.50 -14.85 8.15
CA ASN A 118 0.51 -14.06 9.37
C ASN A 118 0.32 -12.58 9.01
N VAL A 119 -0.95 -12.19 8.86
CA VAL A 119 -1.31 -10.81 8.49
C VAL A 119 -0.86 -9.82 9.55
N ARG A 120 -0.82 -10.21 10.83
CA ARG A 120 -0.39 -9.31 11.90
C ARG A 120 1.07 -8.89 11.72
N ASN A 121 1.96 -9.85 11.46
CA ASN A 121 3.36 -9.54 11.13
C ASN A 121 3.44 -8.67 9.88
N ALA A 122 2.67 -8.99 8.83
CA ALA A 122 2.67 -8.21 7.60
C ALA A 122 2.22 -6.76 7.82
N ILE A 123 1.18 -6.51 8.62
CA ILE A 123 0.72 -5.16 8.99
C ILE A 123 1.74 -4.45 9.86
N ARG A 124 2.36 -5.15 10.83
CA ARG A 124 3.43 -4.59 11.65
C ARG A 124 4.63 -4.17 10.80
N ASP A 125 5.02 -4.99 9.83
CA ASP A 125 6.11 -4.65 8.92
C ASP A 125 5.71 -3.47 8.00
N ALA A 126 4.44 -3.40 7.58
CA ALA A 126 3.84 -2.28 6.86
C ALA A 126 3.66 -1.01 7.71
N HIS A 127 3.87 -1.08 9.03
CA HIS A 127 3.80 0.10 9.90
C HIS A 127 4.80 1.18 9.46
N THR A 128 5.99 0.78 9.00
CA THR A 128 6.99 1.73 8.46
C THR A 128 6.50 2.49 7.23
N PHE A 129 5.59 1.89 6.46
CA PHE A 129 4.92 2.56 5.34
C PHE A 129 3.77 3.45 5.86
N ILE A 130 3.02 2.99 6.86
CA ILE A 130 1.90 3.73 7.46
C ILE A 130 2.38 4.98 8.25
N ASP A 131 3.55 4.91 8.87
CA ASP A 131 4.08 5.93 9.77
C ASP A 131 4.53 7.23 9.09
N GLN A 132 4.73 7.21 7.79
CA GLN A 132 5.17 8.43 7.11
C GLN A 132 4.01 9.45 7.11
N PRO A 133 4.29 10.76 7.07
CA PRO A 133 3.25 11.78 7.14
C PRO A 133 2.28 11.69 5.94
N GLY A 134 1.06 12.18 6.14
CA GLY A 134 0.01 12.20 5.12
C GLY A 134 -0.94 11.01 5.18
N GLU A 135 -1.68 10.82 4.08
CA GLU A 135 -2.68 9.77 3.96
C GLU A 135 -2.07 8.50 3.34
N THR A 136 -2.28 7.37 4.00
CA THR A 136 -1.84 6.06 3.53
C THR A 136 -3.03 5.13 3.40
N ARG A 137 -3.19 4.52 2.23
CA ARG A 137 -4.21 3.51 1.97
C ARG A 137 -3.52 2.17 1.73
N VAL A 138 -3.83 1.20 2.58
CA VAL A 138 -3.33 -0.17 2.48
C VAL A 138 -4.47 -1.08 2.03
N PHE A 139 -4.26 -1.77 0.91
CA PHE A 139 -5.18 -2.74 0.33
C PHE A 139 -4.64 -4.12 0.65
N LEU A 140 -5.16 -4.71 1.72
CA LEU A 140 -4.84 -6.07 2.11
C LEU A 140 -5.70 -7.05 1.31
N ILE A 141 -5.06 -7.89 0.50
CA ILE A 141 -5.73 -8.93 -0.28
C ILE A 141 -5.28 -10.27 0.27
N ALA A 142 -6.18 -10.95 1.01
CA ALA A 142 -5.90 -12.28 1.52
C ALA A 142 -6.77 -13.35 0.85
N GLY A 143 -6.13 -14.44 0.43
CA GLY A 143 -6.79 -15.58 -0.19
C GLY A 143 -7.27 -16.61 0.82
N SER A 144 -6.89 -16.51 2.09
CA SER A 144 -7.19 -17.50 3.12
C SER A 144 -7.55 -16.86 4.45
N ALA A 145 -8.20 -17.61 5.34
CA ALA A 145 -8.39 -17.24 6.73
C ALA A 145 -7.03 -17.17 7.43
N ALA A 146 -6.32 -16.06 7.20
CA ALA A 146 -5.01 -15.85 7.77
C ALA A 146 -5.09 -15.90 9.30
N ILE A 147 -4.08 -16.51 9.90
CA ILE A 147 -4.01 -16.62 11.35
C ILE A 147 -3.45 -15.30 11.85
N PHE A 148 -4.29 -14.56 12.56
CA PHE A 148 -3.83 -13.39 13.31
C PHE A 148 -3.46 -13.84 14.72
N GLN A 149 -2.17 -13.81 15.04
CA GLN A 149 -1.63 -14.14 16.36
C GLN A 149 -0.58 -13.09 16.75
N GLY A 150 -0.76 -12.40 17.88
CA GLY A 150 0.23 -11.49 18.48
C GLY A 150 -0.35 -10.47 19.47
N PRO A 151 0.47 -9.53 19.99
CA PRO A 151 0.04 -8.49 20.96
C PRO A 151 -0.65 -7.29 20.29
N SER A 152 -1.58 -6.65 21.01
CA SER A 152 -2.63 -5.77 20.50
C SER A 152 -2.14 -4.40 20.00
N LEU A 153 -2.61 -4.01 18.82
CA LEU A 153 -2.93 -2.62 18.51
C LEU A 153 -4.45 -2.56 18.63
N ILE A 154 -5.01 -1.79 19.57
CA ILE A 154 -6.43 -1.89 19.97
C ILE A 154 -7.40 -1.80 18.78
N GLN A 155 -7.08 -0.99 17.76
CA GLN A 155 -7.90 -0.89 16.55
C GLN A 155 -7.73 -2.08 15.59
N LEU A 156 -6.56 -2.72 15.61
CA LEU A 156 -6.26 -3.88 14.79
C LEU A 156 -7.09 -5.07 15.24
N GLU A 157 -7.25 -5.32 16.55
CA GLU A 157 -8.02 -6.47 17.05
C GLU A 157 -9.45 -6.52 16.51
N ARG A 158 -10.17 -5.37 16.53
CA ARG A 158 -11.53 -5.28 15.96
C ARG A 158 -11.55 -5.58 14.47
N PHE A 159 -10.54 -5.10 13.75
CA PHE A 159 -10.36 -5.41 12.33
C PHE A 159 -10.10 -6.90 12.12
N GLU A 160 -9.25 -7.54 12.94
CA GLU A 160 -8.90 -8.95 12.80
C GLU A 160 -10.12 -9.87 13.00
N ASP A 161 -10.89 -9.64 14.07
CA ASP A 161 -12.10 -10.43 14.37
C ASP A 161 -13.13 -10.30 13.25
N TYR A 162 -13.37 -9.06 12.80
CA TYR A 162 -14.27 -8.79 11.70
C TYR A 162 -13.78 -9.46 10.41
N TYR A 163 -12.51 -9.26 10.04
CA TYR A 163 -11.94 -9.79 8.81
C TYR A 163 -11.94 -11.32 8.79
N ARG A 164 -11.65 -11.97 9.92
CA ARG A 164 -11.69 -13.43 10.07
C ARG A 164 -13.11 -13.97 9.87
N ALA A 165 -14.11 -13.36 10.51
CA ALA A 165 -15.51 -13.78 10.36
C ALA A 165 -15.95 -13.69 8.87
N HIS A 166 -15.55 -12.63 8.19
CA HIS A 166 -15.92 -12.36 6.80
C HIS A 166 -15.18 -13.26 5.80
N LEU A 167 -13.88 -13.55 6.01
CA LEU A 167 -13.13 -14.49 5.16
C LEU A 167 -13.63 -15.93 5.27
N GLN A 168 -14.05 -16.36 6.46
CA GLN A 168 -14.60 -17.71 6.66
C GLN A 168 -15.93 -17.88 5.92
N GLN A 169 -16.77 -16.85 5.89
CA GLN A 169 -18.07 -16.88 5.21
C GLN A 169 -17.94 -16.81 3.68
N ALA A 170 -17.06 -15.93 3.17
CA ALA A 170 -17.06 -15.58 1.75
C ALA A 170 -16.59 -16.71 0.83
N LYS A 171 -15.80 -17.69 1.32
CA LYS A 171 -15.15 -18.76 0.53
C LYS A 171 -14.35 -18.28 -0.71
N LYS A 172 -14.24 -16.98 -0.92
CA LYS A 172 -13.59 -16.28 -2.03
C LYS A 172 -12.47 -15.39 -1.48
N ALA A 173 -11.55 -14.97 -2.34
CA ALA A 173 -10.62 -13.88 -1.99
C ALA A 173 -11.39 -12.61 -1.61
N ALA A 174 -10.92 -11.90 -0.58
CA ALA A 174 -11.51 -10.64 -0.12
C ALA A 174 -10.43 -9.55 -0.08
N ILE A 175 -10.87 -8.30 -0.19
CA ILE A 175 -10.02 -7.12 0.00
C ILE A 175 -10.44 -6.45 1.30
N ALA A 176 -9.49 -6.27 2.20
CA ALA A 176 -9.59 -5.30 3.27
C ALA A 176 -8.89 -4.01 2.86
N THR A 177 -9.58 -2.88 2.94
CA THR A 177 -8.97 -1.56 2.81
C THR A 177 -8.77 -0.98 4.20
N LEU A 178 -7.53 -0.62 4.51
CA LEU A 178 -7.13 0.07 5.73
C LEU A 178 -6.70 1.48 5.34
N ILE A 179 -7.25 2.48 6.00
CA ILE A 179 -6.91 3.88 5.77
C ILE A 179 -6.27 4.43 7.03
N ALA A 180 -5.04 4.90 6.88
CA ALA A 180 -4.30 5.58 7.92
C ALA A 180 -4.05 7.04 7.54
N ARG A 181 -4.09 7.90 8.54
CA ARG A 181 -3.78 9.33 8.44
C ARG A 181 -2.93 9.71 9.63
N ASP A 182 -1.80 10.36 9.37
CA ASP A 182 -0.87 10.82 10.41
C ASP A 182 -0.51 9.67 11.39
N SER A 183 -0.09 8.54 10.82
CA SER A 183 0.31 7.32 11.55
C SER A 183 -0.79 6.64 12.36
N SER A 184 -2.04 7.11 12.25
CA SER A 184 -3.19 6.53 12.95
C SER A 184 -4.14 5.87 11.97
N LEU A 185 -4.58 4.64 12.28
CA LEU A 185 -5.65 4.00 11.53
C LEU A 185 -6.97 4.74 11.80
N VAL A 186 -7.69 5.10 10.75
CA VAL A 186 -8.91 5.93 10.82
C VAL A 186 -10.13 5.14 10.40
N LEU A 187 -10.01 4.38 9.30
CA LEU A 187 -11.13 3.70 8.67
C LEU A 187 -10.68 2.37 8.10
N TRP A 188 -11.59 1.41 8.07
CA TRP A 188 -11.40 0.17 7.35
C TRP A 188 -12.71 -0.34 6.76
N ALA A 189 -12.61 -1.08 5.67
CA ALA A 189 -13.73 -1.75 5.01
C ALA A 189 -13.28 -3.10 4.44
N VAL A 190 -14.23 -4.01 4.24
CA VAL A 190 -13.97 -5.30 3.59
C VAL A 190 -14.94 -5.47 2.42
N ASP A 191 -14.40 -5.78 1.25
CA ASP A 191 -15.15 -6.07 0.02
C ASP A 191 -14.96 -7.55 -0.36
N HIS A 192 -16.07 -8.22 -0.68
CA HIS A 192 -16.15 -9.62 -1.04
C HIS A 192 -16.15 -9.90 -2.54
N ASN A 193 -15.68 -8.94 -3.35
CA ASN A 193 -15.53 -9.11 -4.79
C ASN A 193 -16.89 -9.37 -5.49
N SER A 194 -17.99 -8.89 -4.92
CA SER A 194 -19.36 -9.09 -5.44
C SER A 194 -19.80 -8.03 -6.46
N GLY A 195 -18.99 -6.98 -6.67
CA GLY A 195 -19.35 -5.85 -7.51
C GLY A 195 -18.14 -4.98 -7.89
N PRO A 196 -18.40 -3.73 -8.34
CA PRO A 196 -17.32 -2.76 -8.54
C PRO A 196 -16.65 -2.48 -7.20
N PHE A 197 -15.33 -2.51 -7.20
CA PHE A 197 -14.53 -2.23 -6.01
C PHE A 197 -14.73 -0.75 -5.61
N GLN A 198 -15.18 -0.51 -4.38
CA GLN A 198 -15.39 0.83 -3.84
C GLN A 198 -14.54 1.04 -2.60
N VAL A 199 -13.73 2.10 -2.60
CA VAL A 199 -12.95 2.50 -1.43
C VAL A 199 -13.82 3.34 -0.51
N PRO A 200 -13.88 3.04 0.80
CA PRO A 200 -14.67 3.81 1.73
C PRO A 200 -14.20 5.27 1.75
N ALA A 201 -15.16 6.20 1.67
CA ALA A 201 -14.88 7.63 1.71
C ALA A 201 -14.35 8.03 3.09
N ILE A 202 -13.30 8.85 3.10
CA ILE A 202 -12.67 9.26 4.36
C ILE A 202 -13.47 10.44 4.93
N PRO A 203 -13.90 10.37 6.19
CA PRO A 203 -14.58 11.51 6.81
C PRO A 203 -13.65 12.74 6.84
N PRO A 204 -14.20 13.95 6.66
CA PRO A 204 -13.43 15.18 6.80
C PRO A 204 -12.83 15.28 8.21
N VAL A 205 -11.65 15.89 8.32
CA VAL A 205 -10.81 15.91 9.55
C VAL A 205 -11.54 16.42 10.80
N GLY A 206 -12.63 17.18 10.65
CA GLY A 206 -13.47 17.65 11.76
C GLY A 206 -14.61 16.72 12.22
N ALA A 207 -14.93 15.66 11.47
CA ALA A 207 -16.04 14.75 11.79
C ALA A 207 -15.63 13.57 12.70
N LEU A 208 -14.33 13.32 12.84
CA LEU A 208 -13.79 12.18 13.58
C LEU A 208 -13.81 12.33 15.10
N THR A 209 -14.09 13.53 15.62
CA THR A 209 -14.14 13.78 17.07
C THR A 209 -15.29 13.06 17.78
N ASN A 210 -16.32 12.64 17.03
CA ASN A 210 -17.48 11.90 17.56
C ASN A 210 -17.74 10.56 16.85
N ALA A 211 -17.03 10.27 15.75
CA ALA A 211 -17.22 9.03 15.01
C ALA A 211 -16.49 7.89 15.72
N THR A 212 -17.24 7.03 16.41
CA THR A 212 -16.73 5.71 16.80
C THR A 212 -16.22 5.02 15.54
N VAL A 213 -14.96 4.56 15.53
CA VAL A 213 -14.34 3.79 14.43
C VAL A 213 -15.30 2.64 14.09
N GLY A 214 -16.05 2.81 13.00
CA GLY A 214 -17.17 1.95 12.62
C GLY A 214 -16.93 1.33 11.27
N SER A 215 -17.12 0.02 11.19
CA SER A 215 -17.07 -0.75 9.95
C SER A 215 -18.08 -0.20 8.96
N SER A 216 -17.62 0.27 7.80
CA SER A 216 -18.53 0.46 6.67
C SER A 216 -18.56 -0.85 5.89
N VAL A 217 -19.66 -1.60 6.02
CA VAL A 217 -19.91 -2.77 5.18
C VAL A 217 -20.45 -2.25 3.86
N SER A 218 -19.60 -2.19 2.83
CA SER A 218 -20.04 -1.89 1.47
C SER A 218 -20.79 -3.11 0.92
N THR A 219 -22.04 -3.27 1.33
CA THR A 219 -22.92 -4.31 0.82
C THR A 219 -23.49 -3.82 -0.51
N ASN A 220 -22.66 -3.79 -1.55
CA ASN A 220 -23.12 -3.65 -2.93
C ASN A 220 -23.74 -4.97 -3.43
N ALA A 221 -24.61 -5.57 -2.62
CA ALA A 221 -25.54 -6.57 -3.12
C ALA A 221 -26.63 -5.79 -3.87
N PRO A 222 -26.98 -6.15 -5.12
CA PRO A 222 -28.09 -5.53 -5.80
C PRO A 222 -29.32 -5.63 -4.90
N THR A 223 -29.91 -4.49 -4.55
CA THR A 223 -31.22 -4.43 -3.93
C THR A 223 -32.17 -5.15 -4.88
N LEU A 224 -32.42 -6.43 -4.64
CA LEU A 224 -33.57 -7.12 -5.21
C LEU A 224 -34.77 -6.28 -4.79
N LEU A 225 -35.36 -5.60 -5.78
CA LEU A 225 -36.64 -4.90 -5.63
C LEU A 225 -37.56 -5.83 -4.85
N GLN A 226 -37.84 -5.48 -3.59
CA GLN A 226 -38.87 -6.19 -2.85
C GLN A 226 -40.14 -6.06 -3.68
N PRO A 227 -40.80 -7.17 -4.06
CA PRO A 227 -42.12 -7.07 -4.65
C PRO A 227 -43.02 -6.31 -3.66
N PRO A 228 -43.90 -5.43 -4.14
CA PRO A 228 -44.73 -4.61 -3.27
C PRO A 228 -45.48 -5.51 -2.29
N VAL A 229 -45.33 -5.23 -1.00
CA VAL A 229 -46.11 -5.85 0.07
C VAL A 229 -47.57 -5.43 -0.16
N VAL A 230 -48.32 -6.28 -0.85
CA VAL A 230 -49.77 -6.22 -0.86
C VAL A 230 -50.21 -6.68 0.52
N LYS A 231 -50.70 -5.72 1.31
CA LYS A 231 -51.39 -5.95 2.58
C LYS A 231 -52.69 -6.71 2.28
N VAL A 232 -52.65 -8.04 2.41
CA VAL A 232 -53.87 -8.87 2.37
C VAL A 232 -54.39 -8.96 3.79
N GLU A 233 -55.57 -8.37 3.97
CA GLU A 233 -56.32 -8.34 5.21
C GLU A 233 -57.03 -9.69 5.43
N ASP A 234 -57.06 -10.06 6.70
CA ASP A 234 -57.50 -11.33 7.27
C ASP A 234 -58.94 -11.71 6.87
N ARG A 235 -59.14 -12.91 6.31
CA ARG A 235 -60.43 -13.61 6.30
C ARG A 235 -60.27 -15.12 6.45
N LEU A 236 -60.59 -15.57 7.66
CA LEU A 236 -61.38 -16.75 8.02
C LEU A 236 -60.99 -18.12 7.42
N ALA A 237 -60.41 -18.92 8.32
CA ALA A 237 -60.66 -20.34 8.56
C ALA A 237 -61.38 -21.15 7.46
N THR A 238 -60.67 -22.13 6.90
CA THR A 238 -61.27 -23.42 6.51
C THR A 238 -60.26 -24.54 6.75
N THR A 239 -60.62 -25.42 7.67
CA THR A 239 -60.00 -26.70 7.98
C THR A 239 -59.93 -27.58 6.73
N LEU A 240 -58.73 -28.01 6.34
CA LEU A 240 -58.56 -29.17 5.45
C LEU A 240 -57.41 -30.07 5.95
N ARG A 241 -57.81 -31.32 6.09
CA ARG A 241 -57.18 -32.49 6.70
C ARG A 241 -55.95 -32.93 5.89
N ILE A 242 -54.78 -32.96 6.52
CA ILE A 242 -53.55 -33.51 5.91
C ILE A 242 -53.56 -35.03 6.08
N VAL A 243 -53.63 -35.74 4.95
CA VAL A 243 -53.29 -37.16 4.84
C VAL A 243 -51.76 -37.24 4.69
N PRO A 244 -51.04 -38.06 5.47
CA PRO A 244 -49.60 -38.25 5.27
C PRO A 244 -49.37 -39.16 4.06
N GLN A 245 -48.92 -38.60 2.94
CA GLN A 245 -48.36 -39.40 1.85
C GLN A 245 -46.88 -39.66 2.10
N THR A 246 -46.61 -40.89 2.53
CA THR A 246 -45.30 -41.56 2.51
C THR A 246 -44.86 -41.75 1.05
N ASN A 247 -43.94 -40.93 0.56
CA ASN A 247 -43.28 -41.20 -0.73
C ASN A 247 -42.08 -42.12 -0.50
N GLN A 248 -42.27 -43.35 -0.96
CA GLN A 248 -41.28 -44.40 -0.97
C GLN A 248 -40.24 -44.20 -2.07
N LEU A 249 -39.05 -44.67 -1.71
CA LEU A 249 -37.82 -44.89 -2.45
C LEU A 249 -38.01 -45.64 -3.79
N PRO A 250 -37.40 -45.20 -4.90
CA PRO A 250 -37.06 -46.09 -6.00
C PRO A 250 -35.84 -46.94 -5.64
N LYS A 251 -36.11 -48.23 -5.49
CA LYS A 251 -35.21 -49.37 -5.39
C LYS A 251 -34.17 -49.33 -6.52
N GLN A 252 -32.91 -49.04 -6.22
CA GLN A 252 -31.82 -49.23 -7.17
C GLN A 252 -31.33 -50.68 -7.02
N THR A 253 -31.69 -51.50 -8.00
CA THR A 253 -31.32 -52.91 -8.09
C THR A 253 -29.81 -53.04 -8.31
N SER A 254 -29.15 -53.69 -7.35
CA SER A 254 -27.81 -54.26 -7.53
C SER A 254 -27.84 -55.30 -8.65
N GLY A 255 -27.23 -54.95 -9.78
CA GLY A 255 -26.76 -55.92 -10.77
C GLY A 255 -25.48 -56.58 -10.24
N ARG A 256 -25.64 -57.80 -9.71
CA ARG A 256 -24.58 -58.76 -9.41
C ARG A 256 -23.94 -59.20 -10.72
N ILE A 257 -22.68 -58.84 -10.93
CA ILE A 257 -21.83 -59.41 -11.98
C ILE A 257 -20.89 -60.37 -11.26
N ASP A 258 -21.01 -61.66 -11.58
CA ASP A 258 -20.12 -62.71 -11.10
C ASP A 258 -18.70 -62.54 -11.69
N PRO A 259 -17.65 -63.01 -10.99
CA PRO A 259 -16.25 -62.81 -11.36
C PRO A 259 -15.75 -63.88 -12.35
N ALA A 260 -14.90 -63.47 -13.30
CA ALA A 260 -14.14 -64.34 -14.19
C ALA A 260 -12.77 -63.67 -14.49
N PRO A 261 -11.73 -64.41 -14.90
CA PRO A 261 -10.56 -64.70 -14.07
C PRO A 261 -9.32 -63.84 -14.35
N ALA A 262 -8.40 -63.87 -13.39
CA ALA A 262 -6.99 -63.51 -13.41
C ALA A 262 -6.41 -62.99 -14.74
N GLN A 263 -6.05 -61.70 -14.77
CA GLN A 263 -5.02 -61.18 -15.65
C GLN A 263 -3.79 -60.79 -14.83
N THR A 264 -2.69 -61.42 -15.21
CA THR A 264 -1.32 -61.31 -14.75
C THR A 264 -0.86 -59.86 -14.69
N GLU A 265 -0.43 -59.45 -13.51
CA GLU A 265 0.32 -58.22 -13.25
C GLU A 265 1.70 -58.31 -13.92
N PRO A 266 2.09 -57.37 -14.80
CA PRO A 266 3.44 -57.31 -15.32
C PRO A 266 4.40 -56.76 -14.24
N GLU A 267 5.39 -57.59 -13.93
CA GLU A 267 6.57 -57.31 -13.11
C GLU A 267 7.21 -55.93 -13.45
N PRO A 268 7.54 -55.09 -12.47
CA PRO A 268 8.40 -53.94 -12.69
C PRO A 268 9.85 -54.40 -12.95
N PRO A 269 10.59 -53.73 -13.87
CA PRO A 269 11.93 -54.14 -14.24
C PRO A 269 12.92 -54.05 -13.06
N ARG A 270 13.62 -55.17 -12.84
CA ARG A 270 14.79 -55.33 -11.96
C ARG A 270 15.86 -54.29 -12.28
N ASN A 271 16.33 -53.60 -11.24
CA ASN A 271 17.58 -52.85 -11.28
C ASN A 271 18.79 -53.80 -11.46
N PRO A 272 19.80 -53.41 -12.24
CA PRO A 272 21.06 -54.15 -12.38
C PRO A 272 21.94 -54.06 -11.12
N PRO A 273 22.86 -55.04 -10.93
CA PRO A 273 23.53 -55.33 -9.67
C PRO A 273 24.60 -54.30 -9.29
N GLU A 274 24.60 -53.99 -8.00
CA GLU A 274 25.61 -53.28 -7.22
C GLU A 274 26.91 -54.11 -7.12
N PRO A 275 28.09 -53.54 -7.43
CA PRO A 275 29.37 -54.17 -7.15
C PRO A 275 29.75 -53.99 -5.67
N ALA A 276 30.12 -55.10 -5.06
CA ALA A 276 30.57 -55.21 -3.68
C ALA A 276 31.93 -54.55 -3.41
N ALA A 277 32.07 -54.17 -2.13
CA ALA A 277 33.27 -54.11 -1.31
C ALA A 277 34.14 -52.83 -1.32
N ALA A 278 34.12 -52.11 -0.19
CA ALA A 278 35.29 -52.04 0.70
C ALA A 278 34.86 -51.62 2.13
N GLN A 279 35.38 -52.36 3.11
CA GLN A 279 35.15 -52.25 4.54
C GLN A 279 36.01 -51.16 5.20
N GLY A 280 35.48 -50.58 6.28
CA GLY A 280 36.21 -49.94 7.39
C GLY A 280 35.18 -49.42 8.41
N LYS A 281 34.83 -50.17 9.48
CA LYS A 281 35.44 -50.12 10.84
C LYS A 281 35.71 -48.66 11.27
N GLU A 282 35.07 -48.04 12.25
CA GLU A 282 34.78 -48.36 13.67
C GLU A 282 34.78 -46.98 14.42
N PRO A 283 34.37 -46.78 15.69
CA PRO A 283 33.14 -47.15 16.39
C PRO A 283 32.37 -45.92 16.93
N GLU A 284 31.16 -46.25 17.38
CA GLU A 284 30.23 -45.52 18.25
C GLU A 284 30.81 -45.27 19.66
N GLU A 285 30.71 -44.06 20.18
CA GLU A 285 30.80 -43.83 21.63
C GLU A 285 29.73 -42.82 22.11
N LYS A 286 28.91 -43.32 23.02
CA LYS A 286 27.80 -42.70 23.73
C LYS A 286 28.29 -42.34 25.14
N PRO A 287 27.87 -41.22 25.72
CA PRO A 287 27.33 -41.31 27.08
C PRO A 287 26.07 -40.43 27.22
N ALA A 288 24.94 -40.99 27.66
CA ALA A 288 24.58 -41.27 29.06
C ALA A 288 24.31 -40.00 29.88
N ARG A 289 23.03 -39.85 30.25
CA ARG A 289 22.48 -38.96 31.27
C ARG A 289 23.24 -39.08 32.59
N THR A 290 23.34 -37.99 33.36
CA THR A 290 23.02 -37.98 34.81
C THR A 290 22.75 -36.54 35.25
N SER A 291 21.74 -36.45 36.12
CA SER A 291 21.12 -35.32 36.79
C SER A 291 21.92 -34.73 37.96
N LEU A 292 21.47 -33.55 38.39
CA LEU A 292 21.27 -33.13 39.80
C LEU A 292 22.31 -32.17 40.42
N ILE A 293 21.76 -31.25 41.24
CA ILE A 293 22.37 -30.43 42.31
C ILE A 293 22.94 -29.09 41.81
N GLU A 294 22.22 -27.98 41.92
CA GLU A 294 22.02 -27.16 43.14
C GLU A 294 23.25 -26.33 43.52
N SER A 295 23.14 -25.00 43.38
CA SER A 295 23.28 -24.04 44.51
C SER A 295 23.19 -22.59 44.04
N ARG A 296 22.35 -21.84 44.75
CA ARG A 296 22.22 -20.38 44.86
C ARG A 296 23.18 -19.92 45.97
N PRO A 297 23.91 -18.78 45.89
CA PRO A 297 23.46 -17.49 46.49
C PRO A 297 23.98 -16.24 45.72
N ALA A 298 23.19 -15.16 45.56
CA ALA A 298 22.96 -14.00 46.44
C ALA A 298 23.85 -12.76 46.16
N SER A 299 23.15 -11.66 45.84
CA SER A 299 23.36 -10.25 46.26
C SER A 299 24.62 -9.43 45.90
N ALA A 300 24.36 -8.35 45.14
CA ALA A 300 24.71 -6.92 45.36
C ALA A 300 26.16 -6.42 45.08
N PRO A 301 26.41 -5.09 44.96
CA PRO A 301 25.56 -3.94 44.57
C PRO A 301 26.18 -3.03 43.45
N LEU A 302 25.42 -2.00 43.07
CA LEU A 302 25.79 -0.83 42.24
C LEU A 302 27.01 -0.06 42.79
N PRO A 303 27.62 0.80 41.94
CA PRO A 303 28.01 2.15 42.40
C PRO A 303 27.30 3.28 41.65
N GLU A 304 26.72 4.19 42.44
CA GLU A 304 26.49 5.60 42.13
C GLU A 304 27.82 6.33 41.90
N SER A 305 27.84 7.31 40.99
CA SER A 305 28.72 8.48 41.07
C SER A 305 28.09 9.66 40.31
N THR A 306 27.67 10.65 41.09
CA THR A 306 27.12 11.96 40.75
C THR A 306 28.22 12.93 40.22
N PRO A 307 27.87 14.17 39.79
CA PRO A 307 28.60 14.94 38.78
C PRO A 307 29.56 15.98 39.36
N THR A 308 30.58 16.37 38.59
CA THR A 308 31.44 17.54 38.89
C THR A 308 31.66 18.40 37.65
N ALA A 309 31.66 19.70 37.89
CA ALA A 309 31.50 20.80 36.96
C ALA A 309 32.80 21.28 36.27
N ALA A 310 32.63 21.75 35.02
CA ALA A 310 33.23 22.94 34.38
C ALA A 310 34.78 22.99 34.13
N PRO A 311 35.28 23.94 33.30
CA PRO A 311 36.11 23.67 32.12
C PRO A 311 37.60 24.11 32.27
N PRO A 312 38.46 23.86 31.26
CA PRO A 312 38.88 25.01 30.43
C PRO A 312 39.22 24.72 28.95
N ASP A 313 39.09 25.79 28.17
CA ASP A 313 39.87 26.26 27.02
C ASP A 313 40.79 25.35 26.18
N ARG A 314 40.58 25.48 24.86
CA ARG A 314 41.59 25.78 23.81
C ARG A 314 42.61 24.67 23.47
N ILE A 315 42.56 24.19 22.22
CA ILE A 315 43.60 24.38 21.19
C ILE A 315 43.14 23.78 19.85
N VAL A 316 43.52 24.51 18.80
CA VAL A 316 43.47 24.24 17.36
C VAL A 316 44.12 22.90 17.00
N ALA A 317 43.44 22.09 16.18
CA ALA A 317 44.10 21.12 15.30
C ALA A 317 43.24 20.81 14.06
N THR A 318 43.79 21.18 12.92
CA THR A 318 43.43 20.79 11.55
C THR A 318 43.45 19.26 11.40
N PRO A 319 42.45 18.62 10.77
CA PRO A 319 42.62 17.25 10.28
C PRO A 319 43.21 17.28 8.86
N ALA A 320 44.35 16.62 8.72
CA ALA A 320 45.02 16.32 7.48
C ALA A 320 44.25 15.26 6.67
N LEU A 321 44.45 15.31 5.35
CA LEU A 321 44.05 14.30 4.37
C LEU A 321 44.48 12.91 4.83
N GLU A 322 43.52 11.99 4.88
CA GLU A 322 43.79 10.57 4.99
C GLU A 322 43.46 9.89 3.64
N THR A 323 44.50 9.27 3.11
CA THR A 323 44.58 8.56 1.84
C THR A 323 43.62 7.38 1.78
N SER A 324 42.79 7.34 0.74
CA SER A 324 41.98 6.16 0.40
C SER A 324 42.85 5.10 -0.32
N PRO A 325 42.69 3.79 -0.01
CA PRO A 325 43.46 2.73 -0.63
C PRO A 325 42.75 2.08 -1.83
N VAL A 326 43.57 1.82 -2.85
CA VAL A 326 43.60 0.63 -3.73
C VAL A 326 42.32 0.25 -4.46
N GLU A 327 42.30 0.74 -5.69
CA GLU A 327 41.60 0.27 -6.88
C GLU A 327 41.87 -1.24 -7.14
N HIS A 328 40.79 -2.03 -7.21
CA HIS A 328 40.81 -3.37 -7.80
C HIS A 328 39.86 -3.37 -9.00
N SER A 329 40.49 -3.30 -10.17
CA SER A 329 39.92 -3.43 -11.50
C SER A 329 39.80 -4.93 -11.84
N PRO A 330 38.61 -5.48 -12.09
CA PRO A 330 38.48 -6.79 -12.70
C PRO A 330 38.55 -6.69 -14.23
N GLU A 331 39.48 -7.47 -14.74
CA GLU A 331 39.83 -7.79 -16.12
C GLU A 331 38.62 -8.23 -16.98
N PRO A 332 38.53 -7.80 -18.26
CA PRO A 332 37.45 -8.18 -19.16
C PRO A 332 37.64 -9.60 -19.70
N GLN A 333 36.72 -10.51 -19.33
CA GLN A 333 36.68 -11.83 -19.94
C GLN A 333 36.17 -11.75 -21.39
N SER A 334 37.06 -12.19 -22.27
CA SER A 334 36.89 -12.41 -23.71
C SER A 334 35.70 -13.32 -24.01
N ILE A 335 34.71 -12.77 -24.71
CA ILE A 335 33.54 -13.50 -25.22
C ILE A 335 33.97 -14.17 -26.53
N LYS A 336 33.94 -15.50 -26.51
CA LYS A 336 34.21 -16.37 -27.65
C LYS A 336 33.01 -16.32 -28.60
N GLU A 337 33.19 -15.71 -29.77
CA GLU A 337 32.31 -15.84 -30.93
C GLU A 337 32.22 -17.31 -31.39
N THR A 338 31.08 -17.69 -31.99
CA THR A 338 30.82 -18.66 -33.10
C THR A 338 29.41 -19.26 -32.95
N PRO A 339 28.66 -19.60 -34.03
CA PRO A 339 28.09 -18.81 -35.11
C PRO A 339 26.54 -18.95 -35.17
N ALA A 340 25.89 -18.28 -36.13
CA ALA A 340 24.51 -18.55 -36.58
C ALA A 340 24.57 -19.04 -38.05
N PRO A 341 23.46 -19.41 -38.73
CA PRO A 341 22.19 -20.04 -38.32
C PRO A 341 21.86 -21.30 -39.17
N ASP A 342 21.03 -22.21 -38.68
CA ASP A 342 20.33 -23.18 -39.55
C ASP A 342 18.91 -22.67 -39.84
N GLU A 343 18.66 -22.38 -41.13
CA GLU A 343 17.34 -22.17 -41.70
C GLU A 343 16.56 -23.49 -41.69
N GLN A 344 15.50 -23.57 -40.89
CA GLN A 344 14.44 -24.55 -41.11
C GLN A 344 13.16 -23.83 -41.52
N SER A 345 12.95 -23.84 -42.85
CA SER A 345 11.63 -23.73 -43.48
C SER A 345 10.68 -24.79 -42.93
N LEU A 346 9.59 -24.37 -42.29
CA LEU A 346 8.40 -25.19 -42.11
C LEU A 346 7.14 -24.31 -42.28
N GLU A 347 6.65 -24.34 -43.51
CA GLU A 347 5.26 -24.66 -43.88
C GLU A 347 4.13 -23.92 -43.15
N VAL A 348 3.69 -22.81 -43.75
CA VAL A 348 2.43 -22.13 -43.47
C VAL A 348 1.27 -22.97 -44.03
N SER A 349 0.64 -23.74 -43.16
CA SER A 349 -0.66 -24.36 -43.45
C SER A 349 -1.77 -23.32 -43.27
N SER A 350 -2.46 -23.02 -44.37
CA SER A 350 -3.57 -22.07 -44.40
C SER A 350 -4.84 -22.69 -43.82
N PRO A 351 -5.60 -22.00 -42.94
CA PRO A 351 -6.90 -22.47 -42.48
C PRO A 351 -7.98 -22.31 -43.57
N PRO A 352 -9.01 -23.18 -43.58
CA PRO A 352 -10.02 -23.23 -44.62
C PRO A 352 -11.00 -22.05 -44.59
N GLU A 353 -11.34 -21.64 -45.80
CA GLU A 353 -12.33 -20.65 -46.22
C GLU A 353 -13.69 -20.84 -45.52
N ALA A 354 -14.13 -19.81 -44.79
CA ALA A 354 -15.45 -19.75 -44.17
C ALA A 354 -16.50 -19.24 -45.18
N PRO A 355 -17.71 -19.81 -45.20
CA PRO A 355 -18.75 -19.46 -46.17
C PRO A 355 -19.38 -18.09 -45.88
N ALA A 356 -19.82 -17.44 -46.96
CA ALA A 356 -20.43 -16.12 -47.02
C ALA A 356 -21.60 -15.90 -46.02
N PRO A 357 -21.79 -14.67 -45.51
CA PRO A 357 -22.95 -14.36 -44.68
C PRO A 357 -24.20 -14.22 -45.55
N ALA A 358 -25.21 -15.05 -45.24
CA ALA A 358 -26.57 -14.89 -45.73
C ALA A 358 -27.17 -13.57 -45.22
N THR A 359 -27.70 -12.78 -46.14
CA THR A 359 -28.57 -11.63 -45.90
C THR A 359 -29.82 -12.09 -45.16
N VAL A 360 -29.94 -11.73 -43.88
CA VAL A 360 -31.18 -11.90 -43.11
C VAL A 360 -31.82 -10.54 -42.91
N LEU A 361 -33.07 -10.46 -43.37
CA LEU A 361 -33.98 -9.32 -43.39
C LEU A 361 -34.23 -8.76 -41.98
N SER A 362 -34.26 -7.42 -41.90
CA SER A 362 -34.72 -6.63 -40.77
C SER A 362 -36.16 -6.97 -40.37
N PRO A 363 -36.45 -7.16 -39.07
CA PRO A 363 -37.79 -7.03 -38.52
C PRO A 363 -37.97 -5.64 -37.91
N GLU A 364 -38.84 -4.88 -38.56
CA GLU A 364 -39.90 -4.02 -38.02
C GLU A 364 -39.77 -3.48 -36.58
N ALA A 365 -39.68 -2.16 -36.49
CA ALA A 365 -39.69 -1.38 -35.26
C ALA A 365 -41.10 -1.33 -34.62
N PRO A 366 -41.24 -1.54 -33.30
CA PRO A 366 -42.45 -1.16 -32.59
C PRO A 366 -42.34 0.28 -32.04
N THR A 367 -43.33 1.07 -32.45
CA THR A 367 -43.81 2.35 -31.95
C THR A 367 -43.58 2.60 -30.45
N GLN A 368 -42.85 3.66 -30.11
CA GLN A 368 -42.78 4.22 -28.75
C GLN A 368 -43.96 5.19 -28.50
N PRO A 369 -44.70 5.07 -27.38
CA PRO A 369 -45.64 6.08 -26.91
C PRO A 369 -44.94 7.24 -26.16
N PRO A 370 -45.59 8.42 -26.03
CA PRO A 370 -44.92 9.68 -25.75
C PRO A 370 -44.70 10.00 -24.27
N LEU A 371 -43.52 10.58 -23.99
CA LEU A 371 -43.22 11.68 -23.05
C LEU A 371 -44.04 11.78 -21.75
N ALA A 372 -43.45 11.29 -20.66
CA ALA A 372 -43.69 11.84 -19.32
C ALA A 372 -42.50 12.74 -18.93
N ARG A 373 -42.78 14.03 -18.74
CA ARG A 373 -41.86 15.05 -18.21
C ARG A 373 -41.59 14.71 -16.73
N THR A 374 -40.36 14.34 -16.41
CA THR A 374 -39.90 14.31 -15.01
C THR A 374 -39.18 15.61 -14.70
N SER A 375 -39.72 16.31 -13.70
CA SER A 375 -39.23 17.54 -13.10
C SER A 375 -37.79 17.43 -12.62
N ALA A 376 -36.98 18.42 -13.00
CA ALA A 376 -35.64 18.66 -12.48
C ALA A 376 -35.71 18.97 -10.97
N PRO A 377 -34.89 18.33 -10.11
CA PRO A 377 -34.68 18.83 -8.76
C PRO A 377 -33.73 20.03 -8.79
N ALA A 378 -34.14 21.08 -8.07
CA ALA A 378 -33.38 22.31 -7.89
C ALA A 378 -31.98 22.02 -7.34
N SER A 379 -30.98 22.48 -8.08
CA SER A 379 -29.58 22.48 -7.65
C SER A 379 -29.40 23.55 -6.57
N ALA A 380 -29.51 23.16 -5.30
CA ALA A 380 -29.13 23.99 -4.18
C ALA A 380 -27.60 24.13 -4.18
N ALA A 381 -27.10 25.27 -4.66
CA ALA A 381 -25.71 25.66 -4.52
C ALA A 381 -25.42 25.93 -3.03
N ILE A 382 -24.92 24.91 -2.33
CA ILE A 382 -24.35 25.08 -1.00
C ILE A 382 -23.01 25.78 -1.19
N ALA A 383 -22.94 27.05 -0.83
CA ALA A 383 -21.69 27.79 -0.74
C ALA A 383 -20.79 27.11 0.29
N VAL A 384 -19.79 26.39 -0.19
CA VAL A 384 -18.74 25.78 0.62
C VAL A 384 -17.87 26.93 1.16
N LEU A 385 -17.99 27.20 2.46
CA LEU A 385 -17.08 28.08 3.17
C LEU A 385 -15.68 27.45 3.18
N PRO A 386 -14.61 28.20 2.89
CA PRO A 386 -13.25 27.69 2.93
C PRO A 386 -12.89 27.30 4.37
N VAL A 387 -12.71 26.00 4.60
CA VAL A 387 -12.20 25.46 5.87
C VAL A 387 -10.70 25.74 5.94
N GLU A 388 -10.28 26.52 6.94
CA GLU A 388 -8.87 26.78 7.21
C GLU A 388 -8.14 25.50 7.68
N PRO A 389 -7.00 25.13 7.08
CA PRO A 389 -6.20 23.99 7.51
C PRO A 389 -5.46 24.31 8.83
N ARG A 390 -5.96 23.75 9.93
CA ARG A 390 -5.46 24.00 11.31
C ARG A 390 -4.13 23.31 11.67
N GLY A 391 -3.38 22.79 10.69
CA GLY A 391 -2.12 22.06 10.91
C GLY A 391 -0.83 22.79 10.49
N SER A 392 -0.91 23.98 9.86
CA SER A 392 0.24 24.69 9.29
C SER A 392 0.88 25.75 10.21
N SER A 393 0.33 25.94 11.41
CA SER A 393 0.67 27.08 12.27
C SER A 393 2.15 27.11 12.69
N VAL A 394 2.78 25.99 13.00
CA VAL A 394 4.19 25.97 13.45
C VAL A 394 5.14 26.42 12.34
N ARG A 395 4.92 25.97 11.10
CA ARG A 395 5.74 26.39 9.95
C ARG A 395 5.49 27.86 9.60
N LEU A 396 4.24 28.32 9.71
CA LEU A 396 3.88 29.73 9.55
C LEU A 396 4.56 30.62 10.60
N TRP A 397 4.59 30.19 11.87
CA TRP A 397 5.27 30.90 12.96
C TRP A 397 6.79 30.93 12.76
N LEU A 398 7.39 29.84 12.28
CA LEU A 398 8.82 29.80 11.93
C LEU A 398 9.15 30.73 10.76
N ALA A 399 8.31 30.77 9.72
CA ALA A 399 8.48 31.69 8.59
C ALA A 399 8.32 33.16 9.00
N LEU A 400 7.32 33.46 9.85
CA LEU A 400 7.09 34.82 10.38
C LEU A 400 8.24 35.29 11.27
N THR A 401 8.72 34.45 12.18
CA THR A 401 9.83 34.80 13.07
C THR A 401 11.15 34.95 12.30
N GLY A 402 11.42 34.06 11.33
CA GLY A 402 12.56 34.18 10.43
C GLY A 402 12.53 35.48 9.61
N GLY A 403 11.37 35.81 9.02
CA GLY A 403 11.18 37.07 8.28
C GLY A 403 11.38 38.31 9.15
N LEU A 404 10.89 38.29 10.40
CA LEU A 404 11.02 39.41 11.33
C LEU A 404 12.48 39.64 11.75
N LEU A 405 13.26 38.56 11.94
CA LEU A 405 14.70 38.63 12.25
C LEU A 405 15.51 39.24 11.10
N VAL A 406 15.23 38.83 9.86
CA VAL A 406 15.88 39.41 8.67
C VAL A 406 15.53 40.90 8.55
N PHE A 407 14.26 41.25 8.73
CA PHE A 407 13.81 42.64 8.69
C PHE A 407 14.49 43.50 9.77
N ALA A 408 14.53 43.02 11.02
CA ALA A 408 15.21 43.69 12.11
C ALA A 408 16.71 43.91 11.82
N SER A 409 17.37 42.89 11.24
CA SER A 409 18.79 42.96 10.86
C SER A 409 19.05 44.04 9.81
N VAL A 410 18.20 44.13 8.78
CA VAL A 410 18.29 45.18 7.75
C VAL A 410 18.08 46.56 8.36
N LEU A 411 17.12 46.70 9.28
CA LEU A 411 16.81 47.96 9.96
C LEU A 411 17.98 48.45 10.84
N ILE A 412 18.66 47.52 11.53
CA ILE A 412 19.87 47.82 12.32
C ILE A 412 21.01 48.30 11.41
N ILE A 413 21.26 47.61 10.29
CA ILE A 413 22.32 48.00 9.34
C ILE A 413 22.01 49.37 8.73
N TRP A 414 20.77 49.62 8.36
CA TRP A 414 20.33 50.90 7.80
C TRP A 414 20.50 52.04 8.81
N ASN A 415 20.13 51.82 10.08
CA ASN A 415 20.27 52.83 11.11
C ASN A 415 21.74 53.11 11.45
N ARG A 416 22.61 52.08 11.38
CA ARG A 416 24.07 52.26 11.51
C ARG A 416 24.66 53.11 10.38
N ARG A 417 24.18 52.96 9.14
CA ARG A 417 24.64 53.77 8.00
C ARG A 417 24.13 55.22 8.04
N ARG A 418 23.08 55.52 8.81
CA ARG A 418 22.57 56.87 9.03
C ARG A 418 23.34 57.67 10.08
N LYS A 419 24.31 57.06 10.79
CA LYS A 419 25.14 57.83 11.72
C LYS A 419 25.86 58.92 10.92
N PRO A 420 25.64 60.21 11.25
CA PRO A 420 26.30 61.30 10.55
C PRO A 420 27.82 61.09 10.67
N ALA A 421 28.53 61.31 9.56
CA ALA A 421 29.98 61.27 9.56
C ALA A 421 30.48 62.15 10.73
N PRO A 422 31.44 61.65 11.53
CA PRO A 422 31.96 62.42 12.66
C PRO A 422 32.36 63.80 12.12
N LYS A 423 31.77 64.85 12.69
CA LYS A 423 32.09 66.22 12.31
C LYS A 423 33.61 66.35 12.41
N PRO A 424 34.29 66.87 11.37
CA PRO A 424 35.74 67.05 11.43
C PRO A 424 36.06 67.86 12.67
N SER A 425 36.96 67.35 13.50
CA SER A 425 37.34 68.05 14.72
C SER A 425 37.91 69.42 14.35
N LEU A 426 37.66 70.43 15.19
CA LEU A 426 38.13 71.80 14.98
C LEU A 426 39.66 71.87 14.76
N ILE A 427 40.41 70.88 15.28
CA ILE A 427 41.86 70.73 15.10
C ILE A 427 42.23 70.46 13.63
N SER A 428 41.41 69.74 12.86
CA SER A 428 41.67 69.52 11.43
C SER A 428 41.28 70.70 10.56
N GLN A 429 40.44 71.62 11.03
CA GLN A 429 40.11 72.86 10.31
C GLN A 429 41.21 73.92 10.43
N SER A 430 41.97 73.97 11.54
CA SER A 430 43.04 74.94 11.72
C SER A 430 44.26 74.71 10.81
N PHE A 431 44.50 73.47 10.36
CA PHE A 431 45.58 73.18 9.41
C PHE A 431 45.26 73.61 7.98
N ARG A 432 43.99 73.87 7.63
CA ARG A 432 43.59 74.24 6.27
C ARG A 432 43.57 75.74 6.01
N ALA A 433 43.68 76.55 7.05
CA ALA A 433 43.59 78.01 6.95
C ALA A 433 44.94 78.71 6.74
N ASN A 434 46.06 77.96 6.70
CA ASN A 434 47.41 78.54 6.67
C ASN A 434 48.13 78.37 5.31
N ASP A 435 47.44 77.88 4.28
CA ASP A 435 47.96 77.70 2.91
C ASP A 435 47.46 78.78 1.93
N HIS A 436 47.07 79.96 2.43
CA HIS A 436 46.70 81.11 1.60
C HIS A 436 47.54 82.34 1.90
#